data_AF-A0A2V9XZU0-F1
#
_entry.id   AF-A0A2V9XZU0-F1
#
_cell.length_a   1.000
_cell.length_b   1.000
_cell.length_c   1.000
_cell.angle_alpha   90.00
_cell.angle_beta   90.00
_cell.angle_gamma   90.00
#
_symmetry.space_group_name_H-M   'P 1'
#
loop_
_entity.id
_entity.type
_entity.pdbx_description
1 polymer ?
#
loop_
_entity_poly.entity_id
_entity_poly.type
_entity_poly.pdbx_seq_one_letter_code
_entity_poly.pdbx_strand_id
1 'polypeptide(L)' 'MAAKKMTMGVIIGNRGFFPDQLARSGREEMIQALAKAGMDAIVLGPEDSKHGAVETHEEAKRCAAL' A
#
# COMPACT_ATOMS: atom_id res chain seq x y z
N MET A 1 -2.66 29.10 -9.39
CA MET A 1 -2.63 28.08 -8.32
C MET A 1 -2.40 26.73 -8.97
N ALA A 2 -1.31 26.04 -8.68
CA ALA A 2 -1.17 24.64 -9.13
C ALA A 2 -2.26 23.81 -8.42
N ALA A 3 -2.98 22.97 -9.16
CA ALA A 3 -3.97 22.08 -8.57
C ALA A 3 -3.27 21.18 -7.54
N LYS A 4 -3.80 21.11 -6.31
CA LYS A 4 -3.24 20.25 -5.26
C LYS A 4 -3.35 18.80 -5.73
N LYS A 5 -2.21 18.11 -5.79
CA LYS A 5 -2.16 16.69 -6.15
C LYS A 5 -2.94 15.88 -5.11
N MET A 6 -3.84 15.01 -5.56
CA MET A 6 -4.62 14.16 -4.67
C MET A 6 -3.72 13.05 -4.11
N THR A 7 -3.90 12.70 -2.84
CA THR A 7 -3.15 11.64 -2.16
C THR A 7 -4.11 10.54 -1.72
N MET A 8 -3.78 9.29 -2.03
CA MET A 8 -4.57 8.11 -1.70
C MET A 8 -3.84 7.24 -0.68
N GLY A 9 -4.51 6.89 0.42
CA GLY A 9 -4.08 5.80 1.29
C GLY A 9 -4.45 4.46 0.65
N VAL A 10 -3.49 3.56 0.48
CA VAL A 10 -3.73 2.22 -0.09
C VAL A 10 -3.35 1.17 0.94
N ILE A 11 -4.32 0.32 1.27
CA ILE A 11 -4.14 -0.81 2.19
C ILE A 11 -4.03 -2.07 1.36
N ILE A 12 -2.85 -2.69 1.38
CA ILE A 12 -2.62 -3.98 0.73
C ILE A 12 -2.89 -5.07 1.76
N GLY A 13 -3.91 -5.90 1.53
CA GLY A 13 -4.25 -7.01 2.40
C GLY A 13 -3.64 -8.32 1.91
N ASN A 14 -3.23 -9.18 2.83
CA ASN A 14 -2.88 -10.57 2.53
C ASN A 14 -3.36 -11.50 3.65
N ARG A 15 -3.30 -12.81 3.42
CA ARG A 15 -3.48 -13.84 4.45
C ARG A 15 -2.43 -14.91 4.21
N GLY A 16 -1.84 -15.46 5.28
CA GLY A 16 -0.72 -16.42 5.16
C GLY A 16 -0.95 -17.71 4.36
N PHE A 17 -2.14 -17.95 3.81
CA PHE A 17 -2.40 -19.02 2.84
C PHE A 17 -2.20 -18.57 1.38
N PHE A 18 -2.25 -17.28 1.09
CA PHE A 18 -2.07 -16.73 -0.25
C PHE A 18 -0.58 -16.52 -0.57
N PRO A 19 -0.17 -16.64 -1.84
CA PRO A 19 1.21 -16.39 -2.24
C PRO A 19 1.63 -14.93 -2.00
N ASP A 20 2.69 -14.74 -1.23
CA ASP A 20 3.23 -13.43 -0.86
C ASP A 20 3.62 -12.56 -2.06
N GLN A 21 4.00 -13.20 -3.17
CA GLN A 21 4.36 -12.52 -4.41
C GLN A 21 3.19 -11.70 -4.96
N LEU A 22 1.94 -12.11 -4.74
CA LEU A 22 0.75 -11.37 -5.18
C LEU A 22 0.58 -10.07 -4.40
N ALA A 23 0.88 -10.08 -3.09
CA ALA A 23 0.84 -8.87 -2.28
C ALA A 23 1.92 -7.87 -2.72
N ARG A 24 3.12 -8.38 -3.02
CA ARG A 24 4.22 -7.57 -3.55
C ARG A 24 3.87 -6.96 -4.92
N SER A 25 3.48 -7.78 -5.89
CA SER A 25 3.21 -7.29 -7.25
C SER A 25 2.00 -6.35 -7.25
N GLY A 26 0.92 -6.72 -6.55
CA GLY A 26 -0.28 -5.89 -6.41
C GLY A 26 0.02 -4.52 -5.79
N ARG A 27 0.89 -4.46 -4.78
CA ARG A 27 1.37 -3.18 -4.20
C ARG A 27 2.08 -2.32 -5.24
N GLU A 28 3.04 -2.88 -5.95
CA GLU A 28 3.82 -2.18 -6.97
C GLU A 28 2.91 -1.68 -8.12
N GLU A 29 1.99 -2.52 -8.59
CA GLU A 29 1.02 -2.19 -9.64
C GLU A 29 0.08 -1.05 -9.24
N MET A 30 -0.44 -1.07 -8.00
CA MET A 30 -1.34 -0.03 -7.50
C MET A 30 -0.64 1.33 -7.33
N ILE A 31 0.59 1.34 -6.82
CA ILE A 31 1.39 2.57 -6.72
C ILE A 31 1.63 3.16 -8.11
N GLN A 32 1.98 2.34 -9.10
CA GLN A 32 2.17 2.78 -10.48
C GLN A 32 0.87 3.31 -11.11
N ALA A 33 -0.27 2.65 -10.87
CA ALA A 33 -1.57 3.09 -11.37
C ALA A 33 -1.96 4.47 -10.83
N LEU A 34 -1.78 4.70 -9.52
CA LEU A 34 -2.04 5.99 -8.88
C LEU A 34 -1.10 7.08 -9.39
N ALA A 35 0.19 6.77 -9.54
CA ALA A 35 1.17 7.70 -10.10
C ALA A 35 0.80 8.12 -11.55
N LYS A 36 0.40 7.16 -12.39
CA LYS A 36 -0.08 7.43 -13.77
C LYS A 36 -1.34 8.28 -13.79
N ALA A 37 -2.21 8.13 -12.81
CA ALA A 37 -3.40 8.95 -12.63
C ALA A 37 -3.10 10.35 -12.01
N GLY A 38 -1.83 10.69 -11.80
CA GLY A 38 -1.43 11.98 -11.22
C GLY A 38 -1.71 12.09 -9.73
N MET A 39 -1.79 10.98 -9.01
CA MET A 39 -2.00 10.93 -7.56
C MET A 39 -0.74 10.47 -6.82
N ASP A 40 -0.63 10.86 -5.56
CA ASP A 40 0.35 10.30 -4.63
C ASP A 40 -0.28 9.12 -3.87
N ALA A 41 0.55 8.15 -3.46
CA ALA A 41 0.11 6.98 -2.74
C ALA A 41 0.85 6.88 -1.39
N ILE A 42 0.09 6.74 -0.30
CA ILE A 42 0.60 6.39 1.02
C ILE A 42 0.26 4.92 1.25
N VAL A 43 1.29 4.10 1.40
CA VAL A 43 1.18 2.64 1.50
C VAL A 43 2.20 2.13 2.51
N LEU A 44 1.82 1.15 3.32
CA LEU A 44 2.73 0.48 4.24
C LEU A 44 3.97 -0.05 3.51
N GLY A 45 5.14 0.16 4.09
CA GLY A 45 6.42 -0.18 3.50
C GLY A 45 6.71 -1.68 3.55
N PRO A 46 7.56 -2.21 2.64
CA PRO A 46 8.00 -3.60 2.68
C PRO A 46 8.87 -3.94 3.90
N GLU A 47 9.36 -2.92 4.61
CA GLU A 47 10.10 -3.03 5.86
C GLU A 47 9.22 -3.01 7.11
N ASP A 48 7.98 -2.51 7.00
CA ASP A 48 7.04 -2.40 8.12
C ASP A 48 6.19 -3.66 8.32
N SER A 49 6.07 -4.49 7.28
CA SER A 49 5.39 -5.78 7.26
C SER A 49 5.80 -6.63 6.05
N LYS A 50 5.28 -7.85 5.94
CA LYS A 50 5.56 -8.77 4.82
C LYS A 50 5.15 -8.15 3.47
N HIS A 51 6.11 -7.63 2.73
CA HIS A 51 5.92 -6.88 1.48
C HIS A 51 5.00 -5.64 1.59
N GLY A 52 4.80 -5.10 2.79
CA GLY A 52 3.89 -4.00 3.04
C GLY A 52 2.41 -4.42 3.05
N ALA A 53 2.14 -5.72 3.20
CA ALA A 53 0.79 -6.24 3.39
C ALA A 53 0.34 -6.15 4.85
N VAL A 54 -0.94 -5.94 5.07
CA VAL A 54 -1.59 -5.98 6.37
C VAL A 54 -2.22 -7.36 6.54
N GLU A 55 -1.67 -8.16 7.44
CA GLU A 55 -2.17 -9.50 7.80
C GLU A 55 -2.61 -9.58 9.27
N THR A 56 -2.11 -8.68 10.10
CA THR A 56 -2.33 -8.61 11.55
C THR A 56 -2.90 -7.27 12.01
N HIS A 57 -3.50 -7.25 13.20
CA HIS A 57 -4.04 -6.02 13.79
C HIS A 57 -2.94 -4.98 14.08
N GLU A 58 -1.74 -5.41 14.47
CA GLU A 58 -0.62 -4.50 14.72
C GLU A 58 -0.13 -3.82 13.42
N GLU A 59 -0.08 -4.55 12.31
CA GLU A 59 0.23 -3.97 10.99
C GLU A 59 -0.86 -2.98 10.54
N ALA A 60 -2.13 -3.28 10.84
CA ALA A 60 -3.23 -2.36 10.54
C ALA A 60 -3.09 -1.02 11.29
N LYS A 61 -2.66 -1.05 12.57
CA LYS A 61 -2.38 0.16 13.35
C LYS A 61 -1.20 0.96 12.78
N ARG A 62 -0.12 0.29 12.35
CA ARG A 62 1.01 0.95 11.68
C ARG A 62 0.56 1.63 10.40
N CYS A 63 -0.20 0.92 9.56
CA CYS A 63 -0.75 1.45 8.31
C CYS A 63 -1.65 2.67 8.54
N ALA A 64 -2.45 2.67 9.61
CA ALA A 64 -3.35 3.77 9.94
C ALA A 64 -2.64 5.04 10.47
N ALA A 65 -1.38 4.92 10.88
CA ALA A 65 -0.58 6.03 11.42
C ALA A 65 0.29 6.75 10.35
N LEU A 66 0.24 6.28 9.09
CA LEU A 66 0.99 6.84 7.95
C LEU A 66 0.40 8.16 7.42
#